data_AF-A0AAN8KIZ9-F1
#
_entry.id   AF-A0AAN8KIZ9-F1
#
_cell.length_a   1.000
_cell.length_b   1.000
_cell.length_c   1.000
_cell.angle_alpha   90.00
_cell.angle_beta   90.00
_cell.angle_gamma   90.00
#
_symmetry.space_group_name_H-M   'P 1'
#
loop_
_entity.id
_entity.type
_entity.pdbx_description
1 polymer ?
#
loop_
_entity_poly.entity_id
_entity_poly.type
_entity_poly.pdbx_seq_one_letter_code
_entity_poly.pdbx_strand_id
1 'polypeptide(L)'
;MDSNAIYFPNRCMYVVFFSASAIKSTKRNKSKFDEMVIDKSYLACLHHLTMIGGLAFLPNIDDNKEPSATCLIIGLGGGALTCFLHQHLSKTKIDVVDIDATIVHIARQWFGFKDGDNLKVHVDNGIDFIKTACDEGKKYDVVILTIRTKL
;
A
#
# COMPACT_ATOMS: atom_id res chain seq x y z
N MET A 1 24.91 -9.92 -19.21
CA MET A 1 24.82 -8.45 -19.10
C MET A 1 23.41 -8.10 -19.54
N ASP A 2 22.49 -7.91 -18.61
CA ASP A 2 21.23 -7.18 -18.84
C ASP A 2 20.86 -6.56 -17.49
N SER A 3 21.28 -5.30 -17.38
CA SER A 3 21.29 -4.49 -16.17
C SER A 3 20.00 -3.67 -16.10
N ASN A 4 19.01 -4.12 -15.32
CA ASN A 4 17.85 -3.29 -14.93
C ASN A 4 17.74 -3.18 -13.41
N ALA A 5 18.88 -3.15 -12.71
CA ALA A 5 18.94 -2.76 -11.31
C ALA A 5 19.01 -1.23 -11.22
N ILE A 6 17.91 -0.60 -10.84
CA ILE A 6 17.90 0.82 -10.49
C ILE A 6 18.65 0.96 -9.15
N TYR A 7 19.85 1.55 -9.21
CA TYR A 7 20.76 1.73 -8.08
C TYR A 7 20.61 3.14 -7.50
N PHE A 8 20.28 3.26 -6.21
CA PHE A 8 20.17 4.54 -5.50
C PHE A 8 21.29 4.69 -4.46
N PRO A 9 22.20 5.68 -4.57
CA PRO A 9 23.51 5.57 -3.92
C PRO A 9 23.57 5.79 -2.40
N ASN A 10 22.52 6.22 -1.70
CA ASN A 10 22.69 6.76 -0.33
C ASN A 10 21.48 6.64 0.63
N ARG A 11 20.90 5.45 0.83
CA ARG A 11 20.21 5.00 2.09
C ARG A 11 19.60 3.59 1.92
N CYS A 12 19.50 2.82 3.00
CA CYS A 12 18.91 1.47 3.01
C CYS A 12 17.45 1.49 2.53
N MET A 13 17.24 1.12 1.28
CA MET A 13 15.93 0.89 0.67
C MET A 13 15.52 -0.56 0.97
N TYR A 14 14.43 -0.73 1.70
CA TYR A 14 13.88 -2.06 1.98
C TYR A 14 12.74 -2.33 1.01
N VAL A 15 12.99 -3.18 0.01
CA VAL A 15 11.98 -3.62 -0.96
C VAL A 15 11.46 -4.98 -0.54
N VAL A 16 10.17 -5.08 -0.23
CA VAL A 16 9.52 -6.34 0.17
C VAL A 16 8.66 -6.86 -1.00
N PHE A 17 8.97 -8.05 -1.50
CA PHE A 17 8.25 -8.73 -2.60
C PHE A 17 7.71 -10.09 -2.13
N PHE A 18 6.41 -10.40 -2.24
CA PHE A 18 5.90 -11.78 -2.04
C PHE A 18 4.57 -12.08 -2.79
N SER A 19 4.35 -13.36 -3.15
CA SER A 19 3.33 -13.89 -4.08
C SER A 19 2.19 -14.72 -3.41
N ALA A 20 0.93 -14.42 -3.81
CA ALA A 20 -0.35 -15.19 -3.85
C ALA A 20 -0.95 -15.85 -2.55
N SER A 21 -2.26 -16.10 -2.30
CA SER A 21 -3.51 -16.23 -3.09
C SER A 21 -4.79 -16.04 -2.21
N ALA A 22 -5.92 -15.79 -2.89
CA ALA A 22 -7.35 -16.10 -2.58
C ALA A 22 -8.10 -15.41 -1.42
N ILE A 23 -9.18 -14.70 -1.79
CA ILE A 23 -10.26 -14.23 -0.90
C ILE A 23 -11.24 -15.39 -0.66
N LYS A 24 -11.46 -15.77 0.61
CA LYS A 24 -12.58 -16.64 1.00
C LYS A 24 -13.78 -15.78 1.38
N SER A 25 -14.85 -15.86 0.58
CA SER A 25 -16.18 -15.35 0.93
C SER A 25 -16.88 -16.33 1.88
N THR A 26 -17.11 -15.94 3.13
CA THR A 26 -17.96 -16.69 4.07
C THR A 26 -19.43 -16.34 3.84
N LYS A 27 -20.24 -17.32 3.41
CA LYS A 27 -21.70 -17.20 3.35
C LYS A 27 -22.26 -16.99 4.77
N ARG A 28 -22.90 -15.85 5.03
CA ARG A 28 -23.79 -15.66 6.19
C ARG A 28 -25.22 -15.38 5.71
N ASN A 29 -26.15 -15.95 6.47
CA ASN A 29 -27.54 -16.21 6.11
C ASN A 29 -28.37 -14.95 5.80
N LYS A 30 -29.34 -15.07 4.88
CA LYS A 30 -30.24 -13.99 4.44
C LYS A 30 -31.14 -13.50 5.58
N SER A 31 -30.90 -12.31 6.12
CA SER A 31 -31.95 -11.39 6.59
C SER A 31 -31.37 -10.04 7.03
N LYS A 32 -31.92 -8.95 6.49
CA LYS A 32 -31.58 -7.53 6.71
C LYS A 32 -30.20 -7.10 6.18
N PHE A 33 -30.20 -6.22 5.18
CA PHE A 33 -29.00 -5.45 4.81
C PHE A 33 -28.73 -4.45 5.94
N ASP A 34 -28.09 -4.92 7.01
CA ASP A 34 -27.40 -4.04 7.94
C ASP A 34 -26.25 -3.36 7.19
N GLU A 35 -25.99 -2.11 7.55
CA GLU A 35 -24.94 -1.26 7.02
C GLU A 35 -23.61 -2.04 6.94
N MET A 36 -23.01 -2.09 5.74
CA MET A 36 -21.81 -2.88 5.51
C MET A 36 -20.61 -2.22 6.21
N VAL A 37 -20.37 -2.60 7.46
CA VAL A 37 -19.22 -2.13 8.23
C VAL A 37 -17.98 -2.87 7.76
N ILE A 38 -17.03 -2.11 7.21
CA ILE A 38 -15.77 -2.65 6.69
C ILE A 38 -14.75 -2.60 7.82
N ASP A 39 -14.36 -3.78 8.29
CA ASP A 39 -13.30 -3.92 9.28
C ASP A 39 -11.93 -3.69 8.61
N LYS A 40 -11.28 -2.59 8.98
CA LYS A 40 -9.95 -2.18 8.50
C LYS A 40 -8.82 -2.73 9.37
N SER A 41 -9.14 -3.36 10.50
CA SER A 41 -8.18 -3.90 11.46
C SER A 41 -7.69 -5.31 11.12
N TYR A 42 -8.33 -5.97 10.14
CA TYR A 42 -8.01 -7.35 9.78
C TYR A 42 -7.51 -7.48 8.34
N LEU A 43 -6.32 -8.08 8.20
CA LEU A 43 -5.76 -8.45 6.90
C LEU A 43 -5.97 -9.94 6.66
N ALA A 44 -6.98 -10.25 5.85
CA ALA A 44 -7.42 -11.62 5.60
C ALA A 44 -6.40 -12.51 4.86
N CYS A 45 -5.35 -11.91 4.28
CA CYS A 45 -4.36 -12.67 3.53
C CYS A 45 -2.98 -12.60 4.18
N LEU A 46 -2.38 -13.77 4.35
CA LEU A 46 -1.07 -13.95 4.99
C LEU A 46 0.05 -13.08 4.37
N HIS A 47 -0.05 -12.73 3.08
CA HIS A 47 0.94 -11.88 2.40
C HIS A 47 0.94 -10.42 2.88
N HIS A 48 -0.20 -9.86 3.28
CA HIS A 48 -0.20 -8.52 3.86
C HIS A 48 0.42 -8.54 5.26
N LEU A 49 0.16 -9.60 6.04
CA LEU A 49 0.76 -9.78 7.37
C LEU A 49 2.28 -9.97 7.30
N THR A 50 2.80 -10.75 6.35
CA THR A 50 4.26 -10.90 6.18
C THR A 50 4.92 -9.61 5.70
N MET A 51 4.28 -8.84 4.81
CA MET A 51 4.79 -7.52 4.42
C MET A 51 4.87 -6.57 5.60
N ILE A 52 3.84 -6.51 6.46
CA ILE A 52 3.85 -5.70 7.68
C ILE A 52 4.88 -6.21 8.70
N GLY A 53 5.07 -7.52 8.81
CA GLY A 53 6.12 -8.09 9.64
C GLY A 53 7.51 -7.58 9.24
N GLY A 54 7.77 -7.36 7.96
CA GLY A 54 9.01 -6.74 7.47
C GLY A 54 9.18 -5.28 7.91
N LEU A 55 8.08 -4.51 7.99
CA LEU A 55 8.11 -3.12 8.46
C LEU A 55 8.56 -3.01 9.92
N ALA A 56 8.27 -4.02 10.76
CA ALA A 56 8.64 -4.02 12.17
C ALA A 56 10.16 -3.99 12.42
N PHE A 57 10.97 -4.37 11.42
CA PHE A 57 12.43 -4.33 11.50
C PHE A 57 13.03 -3.03 10.97
N LEU A 58 12.20 -2.09 10.50
CA LEU A 58 12.67 -0.84 9.94
C LEU A 58 12.77 0.22 11.05
N PRO A 59 13.97 0.72 11.37
CA PRO A 59 14.18 1.64 12.51
C PRO A 59 13.58 3.04 12.30
N ASN A 60 12.99 3.28 11.13
CA ASN A 60 12.39 4.55 10.73
C ASN A 60 10.86 4.48 10.61
N ILE A 61 10.24 3.30 10.72
CA ILE A 61 8.78 3.17 10.80
C ILE A 61 8.39 3.28 12.27
N ASP A 62 8.21 4.52 12.73
CA ASP A 62 7.64 4.83 14.05
C ASP A 62 6.77 6.07 13.91
N ASP A 63 5.49 5.94 14.24
CA ASP A 63 4.51 7.03 14.15
C ASP A 63 4.85 8.18 15.11
N ASN A 64 5.70 7.96 16.12
CA ASN A 64 6.10 8.98 17.09
C ASN A 64 7.41 9.69 16.72
N LYS A 65 8.08 9.28 15.64
CA LYS A 65 9.36 9.85 15.22
C LYS A 65 9.16 11.05 14.30
N GLU A 66 9.98 12.08 14.51
CA GLU A 66 10.07 13.24 13.63
C GLU A 66 11.42 13.24 12.89
N PRO A 67 11.47 13.49 11.57
CA PRO A 67 10.31 13.66 10.68
C PRO A 67 9.52 12.36 10.49
N SER A 68 8.21 12.47 10.27
CA SER A 68 7.35 11.31 10.02
C SER A 68 7.82 10.50 8.80
N ALA A 69 7.71 9.17 8.89
CA ALA A 69 8.10 8.26 7.82
C ALA A 69 7.29 8.49 6.54
N THR A 70 7.89 8.12 5.42
CA THR A 70 7.28 8.20 4.09
C THR A 70 7.20 6.81 3.46
N CYS A 71 6.03 6.46 2.94
CA CYS A 71 5.75 5.15 2.36
C CYS A 71 5.14 5.31 0.96
N LEU A 72 5.68 4.58 -0.01
CA LEU A 72 5.12 4.46 -1.35
C LEU A 72 4.58 3.04 -1.54
N ILE A 73 3.33 2.92 -1.94
CA ILE A 73 2.70 1.63 -2.28
C ILE A 73 2.34 1.65 -3.76
N ILE A 74 2.91 0.74 -4.55
CA ILE A 74 2.52 0.52 -5.94
C ILE A 74 1.55 -0.66 -6.00
N GLY A 75 0.30 -0.36 -6.36
CA GLY A 75 -0.86 -1.24 -6.34
C GLY A 75 -1.77 -0.96 -5.14
N LEU A 76 -2.93 -0.37 -5.37
CA LEU A 76 -3.98 -0.16 -4.36
C LEU A 76 -4.80 -1.45 -4.16
N GLY A 77 -5.23 -2.06 -5.27
CA GLY A 77 -6.21 -3.14 -5.25
C GLY A 77 -7.48 -2.73 -4.48
N GLY A 78 -7.93 -3.56 -3.54
CA GLY A 78 -9.08 -3.24 -2.68
C GLY A 78 -8.79 -2.22 -1.57
N GLY A 79 -7.55 -1.72 -1.43
CA GLY A 79 -7.17 -0.74 -0.42
C GLY A 79 -6.98 -1.29 0.99
N ALA A 80 -7.09 -2.61 1.22
CA ALA A 80 -7.01 -3.21 2.55
C ALA A 80 -5.65 -2.96 3.24
N LEU A 81 -4.53 -3.21 2.55
CA LEU A 81 -3.18 -2.97 3.09
C LEU A 81 -2.97 -1.50 3.41
N THR A 82 -3.35 -0.62 2.48
CA THR A 82 -3.21 0.83 2.63
C THR A 82 -4.02 1.36 3.81
N CYS A 83 -5.29 0.94 3.92
CA CYS A 83 -6.14 1.30 5.06
C CYS A 83 -5.56 0.79 6.38
N PHE A 84 -5.06 -0.44 6.41
CA PHE A 84 -4.44 -1.01 7.61
C PHE A 84 -3.21 -0.20 8.03
N LEU A 85 -2.32 0.12 7.09
CA LEU A 85 -1.13 0.91 7.38
C LEU A 85 -1.51 2.32 7.86
N HIS A 86 -2.44 3.00 7.19
CA HIS A 86 -2.86 4.33 7.59
C HIS A 86 -3.56 4.34 8.97
N GLN A 87 -4.26 3.27 9.33
CA GLN A 87 -4.89 3.15 10.65
C GLN A 87 -3.86 2.96 11.78
N HIS A 88 -2.77 2.23 11.53
CA HIS A 88 -1.75 1.92 12.54
C HIS A 88 -0.55 2.89 12.52
N LEU A 89 -0.34 3.60 11.41
CA LEU A 89 0.72 4.58 11.18
C LEU A 89 0.10 5.88 10.66
N SER A 90 -0.66 6.54 11.54
CA SER A 90 -1.53 7.67 11.21
C SER A 90 -0.79 8.95 10.77
N LYS A 91 0.46 9.12 11.21
CA LYS A 91 1.34 10.25 10.87
C LYS A 91 2.28 9.94 9.71
N THR A 92 2.49 8.66 9.40
CA THR A 92 3.25 8.26 8.21
C THR A 92 2.55 8.77 6.95
N LYS A 93 3.32 9.42 6.07
CA LYS A 93 2.82 9.89 4.78
C LYS A 93 2.84 8.74 3.80
N ILE A 94 1.67 8.37 3.30
CA ILE A 94 1.49 7.24 2.39
C ILE A 94 1.04 7.76 1.03
N ASP A 95 1.85 7.52 0.00
CA ASP A 95 1.44 7.65 -1.40
C ASP A 95 1.10 6.26 -1.93
N VAL A 96 -0.07 6.12 -2.56
CA VAL A 96 -0.48 4.88 -3.23
C VAL A 96 -0.71 5.16 -4.70
N VAL A 97 -0.13 4.32 -5.56
CA VAL A 97 -0.27 4.43 -7.01
C VAL A 97 -1.00 3.19 -7.53
N ASP A 98 -2.09 3.39 -8.25
CA ASP A 98 -2.75 2.32 -9.01
C ASP A 98 -2.97 2.78 -10.45
N ILE A 99 -2.76 1.88 -11.40
CA ILE A 99 -2.88 2.23 -12.83
C ILE A 99 -4.35 2.35 -13.26
N ASP A 100 -5.27 1.69 -12.55
CA ASP A 100 -6.68 1.63 -12.93
C ASP A 100 -7.54 2.55 -12.04
N ALA A 101 -8.04 3.64 -12.62
CA ALA A 101 -8.99 4.55 -11.98
C ALA A 101 -10.24 3.84 -11.44
N THR A 102 -10.66 2.75 -12.10
CA THR A 102 -11.82 1.94 -11.71
C THR A 102 -11.57 1.24 -10.39
N ILE A 103 -10.36 0.74 -10.16
CA ILE A 103 -9.97 0.11 -8.89
C ILE A 103 -10.01 1.13 -7.76
N VAL A 104 -9.49 2.35 -7.99
CA VAL A 104 -9.57 3.44 -7.00
C VAL A 104 -11.03 3.80 -6.69
N HIS A 105 -11.87 3.90 -7.71
CA HIS A 105 -13.30 4.15 -7.54
C HIS A 105 -13.96 3.06 -6.71
N ILE A 106 -13.71 1.78 -7.04
CA ILE A 106 -14.26 0.64 -6.32
C ILE A 106 -13.78 0.62 -4.87
N ALA A 107 -12.50 0.91 -4.62
CA ALA A 107 -11.93 0.97 -3.28
C ALA A 107 -12.64 2.01 -2.41
N ARG A 108 -12.91 3.20 -2.96
CA ARG A 108 -13.64 4.26 -2.25
C ARG A 108 -15.10 3.90 -1.99
N GLN A 109 -15.80 3.39 -3.00
CA GLN A 109 -17.24 3.13 -2.93
C GLN A 109 -17.60 1.88 -2.12
N TRP A 110 -16.82 0.81 -2.25
CA TRP A 110 -17.19 -0.51 -1.75
C TRP A 110 -16.26 -1.05 -0.67
N PHE A 111 -15.02 -0.57 -0.60
CA PHE A 111 -14.01 -1.03 0.37
C PHE A 111 -13.65 0.04 1.43
N GLY A 112 -14.37 1.16 1.47
CA GLY A 112 -14.25 2.17 2.52
C GLY A 112 -12.89 2.87 2.53
N PHE A 113 -12.15 2.82 1.42
CA PHE A 113 -10.91 3.56 1.24
C PHE A 113 -11.19 5.06 1.30
N LYS A 114 -10.42 5.78 2.11
CA LYS A 114 -10.51 7.23 2.26
C LYS A 114 -9.11 7.80 2.24
N ASP A 115 -8.80 8.53 1.19
CA ASP A 115 -7.63 9.40 1.11
C ASP A 115 -7.82 10.66 1.99
N GLY A 116 -6.70 11.30 2.35
CA GLY A 116 -6.63 12.44 3.26
C GLY A 116 -5.22 13.03 3.32
N ASP A 117 -4.92 13.82 4.36
CA ASP A 117 -3.67 14.60 4.42
C ASP A 117 -2.41 13.73 4.41
N ASN A 118 -2.43 12.61 5.13
CA ASN A 118 -1.31 11.67 5.24
C ASN A 118 -1.48 10.41 4.37
N LEU A 119 -2.54 10.33 3.55
CA LEU A 119 -2.78 9.20 2.65
C LEU A 119 -3.29 9.72 1.29
N LYS A 120 -2.47 9.64 0.25
CA LYS A 120 -2.81 10.10 -1.09
C LYS A 120 -2.85 8.94 -2.07
N VAL A 121 -3.83 8.97 -2.97
CA VAL A 121 -3.94 8.01 -4.07
C VAL A 121 -3.69 8.72 -5.41
N HIS A 122 -2.89 8.09 -6.24
CA HIS A 122 -2.49 8.56 -7.57
C HIS A 122 -2.92 7.52 -8.60
N VAL A 123 -3.65 7.96 -9.62
CA VAL A 123 -3.97 7.11 -10.78
C VAL A 123 -2.87 7.30 -11.81
N ASP A 124 -1.89 6.40 -11.81
CA ASP A 124 -0.70 6.53 -12.65
C ASP A 124 -0.01 5.17 -12.87
N ASN A 125 0.87 5.10 -13.87
CA ASN A 125 1.82 4.01 -13.99
C ASN A 125 2.86 4.12 -12.87
N GLY A 126 2.98 3.09 -12.03
CA GLY A 126 3.92 3.08 -10.91
C GLY A 126 5.39 3.32 -11.31
N ILE A 127 5.81 2.89 -12.50
CA ILE A 127 7.17 3.13 -13.01
C ILE A 127 7.37 4.61 -13.30
N ASP A 128 6.40 5.23 -13.97
CA ASP A 128 6.50 6.64 -14.37
C ASP A 128 6.35 7.58 -13.16
N PHE A 129 5.51 7.19 -12.19
CA PHE A 129 5.43 7.85 -10.90
C PHE A 129 6.78 7.82 -10.16
N ILE A 130 7.46 6.66 -10.10
CA ILE A 130 8.77 6.54 -9.46
C ILE A 130 9.80 7.43 -10.15
N LYS A 131 9.86 7.43 -11.49
CA LYS A 131 10.78 8.31 -12.24
C LYS A 131 10.55 9.78 -11.91
N THR A 132 9.30 10.22 -11.99
CA THR A 132 8.91 11.61 -11.67
C THR A 132 9.29 11.97 -10.24
N ALA A 133 9.01 11.07 -9.28
CA ALA A 133 9.40 11.27 -7.89
C ALA A 133 10.93 11.38 -7.71
N CYS A 134 11.71 10.59 -8.44
CA CYS A 134 13.17 10.70 -8.45
C CYS A 134 13.66 12.04 -9.04
N ASP A 135 13.07 12.48 -10.15
CA ASP A 135 13.40 13.76 -10.79
C ASP A 135 13.07 14.96 -9.89
N GLU A 136 11.99 14.85 -9.11
CA GLU A 136 11.58 15.83 -8.09
C GLU A 136 12.41 15.73 -6.78
N GLY A 137 13.33 14.77 -6.67
CA GLY A 137 14.15 14.56 -5.48
C GLY A 137 13.37 14.00 -4.27
N LYS A 138 12.16 13.45 -4.48
CA LYS A 138 11.39 12.77 -3.43
C LYS A 138 12.11 11.49 -2.99
N LYS A 139 11.97 11.18 -1.71
CA LYS A 139 12.52 9.97 -1.09
C LYS A 139 11.45 9.31 -0.24
N TYR A 140 11.45 7.98 -0.27
CA TYR A 140 10.56 7.15 0.54
C TYR A 140 11.40 6.28 1.47
N ASP A 141 11.00 6.21 2.74
CA ASP A 141 11.61 5.31 3.72
C ASP A 141 11.23 3.85 3.44
N VAL A 142 10.02 3.64 2.90
CA VAL A 142 9.49 2.32 2.53
C VAL A 142 8.86 2.37 1.15
N VAL A 143 9.17 1.39 0.32
CA VAL A 143 8.48 1.14 -0.96
C VAL A 143 7.92 -0.27 -0.95
N ILE A 144 6.60 -0.38 -1.05
CA ILE A 144 5.86 -1.64 -1.07
C ILE A 144 5.33 -1.86 -2.48
N LEU A 145 5.65 -3.00 -3.08
CA LEU A 145 5.21 -3.37 -4.42
C LEU A 145 4.21 -4.53 -4.29
N THR A 146 2.93 -4.26 -4.58
CA THR A 146 1.84 -5.26 -4.48
C THR A 146 1.31 -5.67 -5.85
N ILE A 147 1.94 -5.17 -6.93
CA ILE A 147 1.56 -5.45 -8.31
C ILE A 147 1.72 -6.94 -8.66
N ARG A 148 0.70 -7.49 -9.32
CA ARG A 148 0.76 -8.81 -9.95
C ARG A 148 0.94 -8.64 -11.45
N THR A 149 2.10 -9.00 -11.96
CA THR A 149 2.29 -9.29 -13.38
C THR A 149 1.55 -10.61 -13.69
N LYS A 150 0.68 -10.60 -14.71
CA LYS A 150 0.23 -11.86 -15.33
C LYS A 150 1.47 -12.50 -15.96
N LEU A 151 1.92 -13.62 -15.39
CA LEU A 151 2.70 -14.62 -16.13
C LEU A 151 1.71 -15.56 -16.83
#